data_AF-A0A5B9FYI7-F1
#
_entry.id   AF-A0A5B9FYI7-F1
#
_cell.length_a   1.000
_cell.length_b   1.000
_cell.length_c   1.000
_cell.angle_alpha   90.00
_cell.angle_beta   90.00
_cell.angle_gamma   90.00
#
_symmetry.space_group_name_H-M   'P 1'
#
loop_
_entity.id
_entity.type
_entity.pdbx_description
1 polymer ?
#
loop_
_entity_poly.entity_id
_entity_poly.type
_entity_poly.pdbx_seq_one_letter_code
_entity_poly.pdbx_strand_id
1 'polypeptide(L)'
;MKFLVKIVLFLFITFLSAPTIISLMEDDDADISMIYSLNEEEIHKEIKEIKAGPQIELELPLVILEKKSKVINSKNLLRHTNAFGDIFSPPPENV
;
A
#
# COMPACT_ATOMS: atom_id res chain seq x y z
N MET A 1 21.41 -13.44 -29.31
CA MET A 1 21.56 -12.78 -27.99
C MET A 1 21.36 -11.26 -28.07
N LYS A 2 22.17 -10.51 -28.83
CA LYS A 2 22.06 -9.02 -28.89
C LYS A 2 20.69 -8.50 -29.35
N PHE A 3 19.99 -9.20 -30.24
CA PHE A 3 18.66 -8.81 -30.71
C PHE A 3 17.58 -8.97 -29.63
N LEU A 4 17.58 -10.09 -28.90
CA LEU A 4 16.66 -10.31 -27.79
C LEU A 4 16.86 -9.28 -26.67
N VAL A 5 18.12 -8.96 -26.35
CA VAL A 5 18.46 -7.91 -25.37
C VAL A 5 17.92 -6.55 -25.81
N LYS A 6 17.99 -6.22 -27.10
CA LYS A 6 17.41 -4.97 -27.63
C LYS A 6 15.88 -4.94 -27.49
N ILE A 7 15.19 -6.06 -27.70
CA ILE A 7 13.73 -6.15 -27.52
C ILE A 7 13.36 -5.92 -26.05
N VAL A 8 14.04 -6.61 -25.13
CA VAL A 8 13.77 -6.45 -23.69
C VAL A 8 14.08 -5.03 -23.24
N LEU A 9 15.20 -4.45 -23.70
CA LEU A 9 15.57 -3.08 -23.38
C LEU A 9 14.55 -2.08 -23.94
N PHE A 10 14.05 -2.30 -25.16
CA PHE A 10 13.02 -1.46 -25.75
C PHE A 10 11.72 -1.50 -24.95
N LEU A 11 11.27 -2.70 -24.56
CA LEU A 11 10.07 -2.90 -23.74
C LEU A 11 10.23 -2.23 -22.36
N PHE A 12 11.41 -2.36 -21.76
CA PHE A 12 11.72 -1.75 -20.47
C PHE A 12 11.66 -0.22 -20.53
N ILE A 13 12.27 0.39 -21.55
CA ILE A 13 12.26 1.86 -21.71
C ILE A 13 10.85 2.36 -22.00
N THR A 14 10.09 1.70 -22.88
CA THR A 14 8.71 2.08 -23.17
C THR A 14 7.82 1.97 -21.93
N PHE A 15 7.94 0.89 -21.16
CA PHE A 15 7.21 0.71 -19.90
C PHE A 15 7.53 1.81 -18.89
N LEU A 16 8.81 2.16 -18.71
CA LEU A 16 9.22 3.22 -17.78
C LEU A 16 8.74 4.61 -18.21
N SER A 17 8.66 4.87 -19.52
CA SER A 17 8.24 6.16 -20.07
C SER A 17 6.71 6.32 -20.21
N ALA A 18 5.95 5.22 -20.18
CA ALA A 18 4.52 5.24 -20.48
C ALA A 18 3.71 6.17 -19.55
N PRO A 19 3.86 6.15 -18.21
CA PRO A 19 3.14 7.07 -17.33
C PRO A 19 3.48 8.54 -17.61
N THR A 20 4.74 8.84 -17.92
CA THR A 20 5.20 10.20 -18.23
C THR A 20 4.64 10.71 -19.55
N ILE A 21 4.60 9.87 -20.59
CA ILE A 21 4.03 10.22 -21.89
C ILE A 21 2.53 10.48 -21.75
N ILE A 22 1.84 9.62 -21.01
CA ILE A 22 0.41 9.75 -20.73
C ILE A 22 0.13 11.01 -19.92
N SER A 23 0.93 11.29 -18.89
CA SER A 23 0.79 12.52 -18.10
C SER A 23 1.06 13.80 -18.90
N LEU A 24 1.83 13.72 -19.99
CA LEU A 24 2.10 14.85 -20.88
C LEU A 24 1.00 15.02 -21.94
N MET A 25 0.26 13.95 -22.24
CA MET A 25 -0.92 14.01 -23.10
C MET A 25 -2.05 14.67 -22.29
N GLU A 26 -2.15 15.98 -22.42
CA GLU A 26 -3.24 16.82 -21.89
C GLU A 26 -4.52 16.59 -22.73
N ASP A 27 -4.94 15.34 -22.83
CA ASP A 27 -6.05 14.88 -23.66
C ASP A 27 -7.07 14.22 -22.74
N ASP A 28 -8.10 14.97 -22.35
CA ASP A 28 -9.13 14.56 -21.39
C ASP A 28 -9.99 13.38 -21.89
N ASP A 29 -9.97 13.10 -23.20
CA ASP A 29 -10.74 12.05 -23.86
C ASP A 29 -9.96 10.73 -24.05
N ALA A 30 -8.68 10.67 -23.67
CA ALA A 30 -7.87 9.46 -23.80
C ALA A 30 -8.15 8.48 -22.64
N ASP A 31 -8.66 7.29 -22.95
CA ASP A 31 -8.88 6.23 -21.96
C ASP A 31 -7.55 5.61 -21.51
N ILE A 32 -7.04 6.13 -20.39
CA ILE A 32 -5.78 5.74 -19.75
C ILE A 32 -5.98 4.78 -18.57
N SER A 33 -7.22 4.32 -18.35
CA SER A 33 -7.62 3.48 -17.22
C SER A 33 -6.79 2.20 -17.13
N MET A 34 -6.48 1.58 -18.27
CA MET A 34 -5.67 0.36 -18.31
C MET A 34 -4.26 0.57 -17.75
N ILE A 35 -3.60 1.68 -18.08
CA ILE A 35 -2.20 1.92 -17.68
C ILE A 35 -2.08 2.21 -16.19
N TYR A 36 -3.02 2.98 -15.64
CA TYR A 36 -3.08 3.22 -14.20
C TYR A 36 -3.60 2.00 -13.41
N SER A 37 -4.46 1.16 -14.01
CA SER A 37 -4.94 -0.08 -13.36
C SER A 37 -3.86 -1.15 -13.17
N LEU A 38 -2.75 -1.03 -13.90
CA LEU A 38 -1.59 -1.91 -13.76
C LEU A 38 -0.65 -1.49 -12.62
N ASN A 39 -0.86 -0.30 -12.03
CA ASN A 39 -0.12 0.11 -10.84
C ASN A 39 -0.65 -0.71 -9.65
N GLU A 40 0.24 -1.48 -9.00
CA GLU A 40 -0.04 -2.30 -7.81
C GLU A 40 -0.37 -1.47 -6.55
N GLU A 41 -0.78 -0.19 -6.70
CA GLU A 41 -1.36 0.54 -5.58
C GLU A 41 -2.68 -0.15 -5.22
N GLU A 42 -2.66 -0.74 -4.03
CA GLU A 42 -3.74 -1.50 -3.43
C GLU A 42 -4.99 -0.62 -3.40
N ILE A 43 -5.82 -0.74 -4.45
CA ILE A 43 -7.18 -0.25 -4.40
C ILE A 43 -7.78 -1.01 -3.23
N HIS A 44 -7.90 -0.33 -2.08
CA HIS A 44 -8.67 -0.76 -0.93
C HIS A 44 -10.12 -0.87 -1.40
N LYS A 45 -10.43 -1.90 -2.19
CA LYS A 45 -11.79 -2.27 -2.52
C LYS A 45 -12.38 -2.63 -1.18
N GLU A 46 -13.22 -1.73 -0.67
CA GLU A 46 -14.06 -1.99 0.48
C GLU A 46 -14.63 -3.40 0.31
N ILE A 47 -14.20 -4.31 1.18
CA ILE A 47 -14.66 -5.69 1.14
C ILE A 47 -16.16 -5.60 1.40
N LYS A 48 -16.98 -5.74 0.36
CA LYS A 48 -18.42 -5.88 0.49
C LYS A 48 -18.66 -7.25 1.08
N GLU A 49 -18.58 -7.34 2.39
CA GLU A 49 -18.87 -8.56 3.14
C GLU A 49 -20.32 -8.96 2.86
N ILE A 50 -20.51 -10.02 2.07
CA ILE A 50 -21.78 -10.70 2.00
C ILE A 50 -21.87 -11.52 3.29
N LYS A 51 -22.73 -11.09 4.23
CA LYS A 51 -23.08 -11.87 5.43
C LYS A 51 -23.81 -13.15 5.01
N ALA A 52 -23.06 -14.15 4.58
CA ALA A 52 -23.52 -15.53 4.42
C ALA A 52 -22.98 -16.36 5.58
N GLY A 53 -23.44 -16.04 6.79
CA GLY A 53 -23.19 -16.84 7.99
C GLY A 53 -24.42 -17.69 8.33
N PRO A 54 -24.27 -18.95 8.76
CA PRO A 54 -25.39 -19.70 9.32
C PRO A 54 -25.94 -18.93 10.53
N GLN A 55 -27.28 -18.85 10.65
CA GLN A 55 -28.00 -18.12 11.71
C GLN A 55 -27.85 -18.73 13.12
N ILE A 56 -26.88 -19.62 13.30
CA ILE A 56 -26.65 -20.34 14.54
C ILE A 56 -25.49 -19.64 15.23
N GLU A 57 -25.83 -18.86 16.27
CA GLU A 57 -24.86 -18.29 17.19
C GLU A 57 -24.13 -19.46 17.87
N LEU A 58 -22.95 -19.80 17.34
CA LEU A 58 -22.07 -20.76 17.97
C LEU A 58 -21.41 -20.05 19.16
N GLU A 59 -22.03 -20.13 20.33
CA GLU A 59 -21.43 -19.69 21.59
C GLU A 59 -20.23 -20.59 21.91
N LEU A 60 -19.06 -20.22 21.39
CA LEU A 60 -17.80 -20.81 21.81
C LEU A 60 -17.45 -20.25 23.19
N PRO A 61 -17.33 -21.08 24.23
CA PRO A 61 -16.90 -20.60 25.53
C PRO A 61 -15.47 -20.06 25.40
N LEU A 62 -15.31 -18.75 25.56
CA LEU A 62 -14.00 -18.11 25.59
C LEU A 62 -13.23 -18.66 26.80
N VAL A 63 -12.27 -19.54 26.53
CA VAL A 63 -11.29 -19.97 27.52
C VAL A 63 -10.47 -18.75 27.89
N ILE A 64 -10.69 -18.21 29.08
CA ILE A 64 -9.92 -17.11 29.64
C ILE A 64 -8.51 -17.65 29.92
N LEU A 65 -7.61 -17.46 28.96
CA LEU A 65 -6.19 -17.76 29.15
C LEU A 65 -5.61 -16.69 30.08
N GLU A 66 -5.17 -17.08 31.27
CA GLU A 66 -4.47 -16.16 32.16
C GLU A 66 -3.25 -15.56 31.44
N LYS A 67 -3.35 -14.26 31.12
CA LYS A 67 -2.30 -13.54 30.43
C LYS A 67 -1.16 -13.29 31.42
N LYS A 68 -0.18 -14.20 31.46
CA LYS A 68 1.08 -13.95 32.18
C LYS A 68 1.80 -12.76 31.55
N SER A 69 1.55 -11.58 32.09
CA SER A 69 2.29 -10.37 31.80
C SER A 69 3.66 -10.47 32.46
N LYS A 70 4.72 -10.49 31.65
CA LYS A 70 6.10 -10.33 32.14
C LYS A 70 6.47 -8.86 31.92
N VAL A 71 6.98 -8.21 32.97
CA VAL A 71 7.49 -6.83 32.90
C VAL A 71 8.56 -6.76 31.81
N ILE A 72 8.31 -5.98 30.77
CA ILE A 72 9.27 -5.71 29.71
C ILE A 72 10.36 -4.81 30.32
N ASN A 73 11.55 -5.38 30.57
CA ASN A 73 12.68 -4.62 31.11
C ASN A 73 13.32 -3.82 29.97
N SER A 74 12.98 -2.53 29.89
CA SER A 74 13.43 -1.58 28.85
C SER A 74 14.86 -1.06 29.04
N LYS A 75 15.73 -1.78 29.78
CA LYS A 75 17.12 -1.35 30.06
C LYS A 75 17.97 -1.07 28.81
N ASN A 76 17.59 -1.60 27.64
CA ASN A 76 18.25 -1.33 26.36
C ASN A 76 17.23 -0.91 25.30
N LEU A 77 16.48 0.17 25.55
CA LEU A 77 15.93 0.95 24.45
C LEU A 77 17.12 1.64 23.77
N LEU A 78 17.77 0.93 22.83
CA LEU A 78 18.68 1.51 21.86
C LEU A 78 17.89 2.58 21.11
N ARG A 79 17.95 3.79 21.64
CA ARG A 79 17.33 4.98 21.09
C ARG A 79 18.15 5.28 19.85
N HIS A 80 17.70 4.77 18.70
CA HIS A 80 18.29 5.15 17.42
C HIS A 80 18.24 6.68 17.35
N THR A 81 19.41 7.31 17.15
CA THR A 81 19.47 8.74 16.88
C THR A 81 18.62 8.99 15.65
N ASN A 82 17.50 9.69 15.82
CA ASN A 82 16.62 10.04 14.72
C ASN A 82 17.45 10.85 13.71
N ALA A 83 17.75 10.28 12.55
CA ALA A 83 18.52 10.93 11.49
C ALA A 83 17.67 11.95 10.72
N PHE A 84 16.37 12.00 11.00
CA PHE A 84 15.42 12.92 10.40
C PHE A 84 15.17 14.07 11.38
N GLY A 85 15.29 15.30 10.87
CA GLY A 85 14.83 16.48 11.60
C GLY A 85 13.33 16.42 11.83
N ASP A 86 12.86 17.00 12.93
CA ASP A 86 11.44 17.03 13.27
C ASP A 86 10.64 17.66 12.11
N ILE A 87 9.81 16.85 11.46
CA ILE A 87 8.93 17.30 10.38
C ILE A 87 7.73 17.96 11.05
N PHE A 88 7.77 19.29 11.18
CA PHE A 88 6.63 20.09 11.58
C PHE A 88 5.87 20.50 10.32
N SER A 89 4.81 19.77 9.97
CA SER A 89 3.81 20.33 9.07
C SER A 89 2.99 21.38 9.86
N PRO A 90 2.74 22.57 9.28
CA PRO A 90 1.84 23.53 9.91
C PRO A 90 0.45 22.90 10.06
N PRO A 91 -0.29 23.27 11.12
CA PRO A 91 -1.66 22.81 11.29
C PRO A 91 -2.50 23.22 10.07
N PRO A 92 -3.40 22.34 9.59
CA PRO A 92 -4.28 22.67 8.48
C PRO A 92 -5.14 23.88 8.84
N GLU A 93 -5.29 24.82 7.89
CA GLU A 93 -6.24 25.91 8.04
C GLU A 93 -7.65 25.32 8.13
N ASN A 94 -8.37 25.67 9.20
CA ASN A 94 -9.73 25.20 9.45
C ASN A 94 -10.65 25.63 8.32
N VAL A 95 -11.35 24.67 7.72
CA VAL A 95 -12.59 24.89 6.96
C VAL A 95 -13.80 24.82 7.88
#